data_AF-A0AAT9LIB0-F1
#
_entry.id   AF-A0AAT9LIB0-F1
#
_cell.length_a   1.000
_cell.length_b   1.000
_cell.length_c   1.000
_cell.angle_alpha   90.00
_cell.angle_beta   90.00
_cell.angle_gamma   90.00
#
_symmetry.space_group_name_H-M   'P 1'
#
loop_
_entity.id
_entity.type
_entity.pdbx_description
1 polymer ?
#
loop_
_entity_poly.entity_id
_entity_poly.type
_entity_poly.pdbx_seq_one_letter_code
_entity_poly.pdbx_strand_id
1 'polypeptide(L)'
;MGAAANIPLIIRVGSKLFLMAIVIIFVHFLVIFALGKLFKFNLEEILVASNANIGGPTTASAFAISQRWNGLILPAILAGIFGYAIANYIGIGLAYTVKGLLGM
;
A
#
# COMPACT_ATOMS: atom_id res chain seq x y z
N MET A 1 -2.80 -9.74 10.99
CA MET A 1 -1.57 -10.17 10.30
C MET A 1 -0.36 -10.32 11.23
N GLY A 2 -0.25 -9.60 12.36
CA GLY A 2 0.89 -9.75 13.28
C GLY A 2 0.96 -11.09 14.05
N ALA A 3 -0.18 -11.75 14.31
CA ALA A 3 -0.22 -13.00 15.07
C ALA A 3 0.44 -14.21 14.37
N ALA A 4 0.62 -14.15 13.04
CA ALA A 4 1.27 -15.22 12.27
C ALA A 4 2.79 -15.03 12.13
N ALA A 5 3.37 -14.02 12.81
CA ALA A 5 4.77 -13.67 12.63
C ALA A 5 5.72 -14.62 13.37
N ASN A 6 6.76 -15.09 12.67
CA ASN A 6 7.78 -15.96 13.24
C ASN A 6 8.88 -15.11 13.89
N ILE A 7 8.93 -15.09 15.23
CA ILE A 7 9.86 -14.26 16.00
C ILE A 7 11.34 -14.59 15.70
N PRO A 8 11.78 -15.86 15.68
CA PRO A 8 13.15 -16.20 15.27
C PRO A 8 13.53 -15.66 13.87
N LEU A 9 12.62 -15.74 12.90
CA LEU A 9 12.87 -15.22 11.56
C LEU A 9 12.99 -13.69 11.56
N ILE A 10 12.14 -12.99 12.31
CA ILE A 10 12.22 -11.53 12.45
C ILE A 10 13.56 -11.10 13.04
N ILE A 11 14.07 -11.79 14.05
CA ILE A 11 15.38 -11.43 14.62
C ILE A 11 16.50 -11.62 13.57
N ARG A 12 16.39 -12.65 12.72
CA ARG A 12 17.42 -12.99 11.74
C ARG A 12 17.44 -12.06 10.51
N VAL A 13 16.27 -11.69 9.98
CA VAL A 13 16.15 -10.90 8.73
C VAL A 13 15.40 -9.59 8.89
N GLY A 14 14.74 -9.37 10.02
CA GLY A 14 13.84 -8.24 10.25
C GLY A 14 14.52 -6.89 10.17
N SER A 15 15.78 -6.75 10.60
CA SER A 15 16.51 -5.48 10.48
C SER A 15 16.66 -5.02 9.03
N LYS A 16 16.92 -5.96 8.10
CA LYS A 16 17.05 -5.65 6.67
C LYS A 16 15.69 -5.30 6.06
N LEU A 17 14.65 -6.07 6.39
CA LEU A 17 13.29 -5.82 5.93
C LEU A 17 12.74 -4.49 6.47
N PHE A 18 13.10 -4.12 7.70
CA PHE A 18 12.71 -2.86 8.32
C PHE A 18 13.35 -1.66 7.63
N LEU A 19 14.66 -1.72 7.33
CA LEU A 19 15.34 -0.67 6.56
C LEU A 19 14.73 -0.51 5.17
N MET A 20 14.44 -1.62 4.49
CA MET A 20 13.74 -1.60 3.21
C MET A 20 12.36 -0.96 3.33
N ALA A 21 11.58 -1.31 4.35
CA ALA A 21 10.26 -0.71 4.58
C ALA A 21 10.33 0.81 4.80
N ILE A 22 11.33 1.30 5.55
CA ILE A 22 11.55 2.75 5.73
C ILE A 22 11.77 3.43 4.38
N VAL A 23 12.65 2.89 3.54
CA VAL A 23 12.94 3.46 2.22
C VAL A 23 11.69 3.46 1.34
N ILE A 24 10.93 2.37 1.33
CA ILE A 24 9.69 2.26 0.56
C ILE A 24 8.68 3.31 1.01
N ILE A 25 8.44 3.44 2.32
CA ILE A 25 7.49 4.40 2.87
C ILE A 25 7.94 5.84 2.59
N PHE A 26 9.23 6.11 2.70
CA PHE A 26 9.79 7.43 2.42
C PHE A 26 9.58 7.83 0.95
N VAL A 27 9.93 6.94 0.02
CA VAL A 27 9.71 7.17 -1.42
C VAL A 27 8.23 7.28 -1.74
N HIS A 28 7.37 6.44 -1.14
CA HIS A 28 5.92 6.51 -1.29
C HIS A 28 5.38 7.89 -0.90
N PHE A 29 5.78 8.42 0.26
CA PHE A 29 5.35 9.75 0.68
C PHE A 29 5.82 10.84 -0.29
N LEU A 30 7.08 10.79 -0.73
CA LEU A 30 7.57 11.76 -1.71
C LEU A 30 6.73 11.75 -2.99
N VAL A 31 6.46 10.56 -3.54
CA VAL A 31 5.70 10.42 -4.78
C VAL A 31 4.25 10.85 -4.60
N ILE A 32 3.56 10.38 -3.56
CA ILE A 32 2.13 10.66 -3.40
C ILE A 32 1.85 12.13 -3.07
N PHE A 33 2.71 12.79 -2.29
CA PHE A 33 2.58 14.22 -2.03
C PHE A 33 2.96 15.07 -3.25
N ALA A 34 4.00 14.68 -4.00
CA ALA A 34 4.39 15.39 -5.23
C ALA A 34 3.30 15.31 -6.30
N LEU A 35 2.77 14.10 -6.55
CA LEU A 35 1.67 13.91 -7.50
C LEU A 35 0.38 14.56 -6.99
N GLY A 36 0.07 14.43 -5.69
CA GLY A 36 -1.07 15.08 -5.06
C GLY A 36 -1.06 16.60 -5.28
N LYS A 37 0.10 17.22 -5.11
CA LYS A 37 0.29 18.65 -5.37
C LYS A 37 0.17 19.00 -6.86
N LEU A 38 0.71 18.16 -7.75
CA LEU A 38 0.65 18.37 -9.20
C LEU A 38 -0.79 18.33 -9.73
N PHE A 39 -1.59 17.36 -9.28
CA PHE A 39 -2.98 17.19 -9.67
C PHE A 39 -3.97 18.04 -8.85
N LYS A 40 -3.47 18.84 -7.90
CA LYS A 40 -4.26 19.72 -7.01
C LYS A 40 -5.32 18.95 -6.20
N PHE A 41 -4.98 17.73 -5.77
CA PHE A 41 -5.85 16.97 -4.88
C PHE A 41 -5.86 17.56 -3.47
N ASN A 42 -6.99 17.37 -2.78
CA ASN A 42 -7.10 17.79 -1.39
C ASN A 42 -6.24 16.91 -0.49
N LEU A 43 -5.80 17.44 0.65
CA LEU A 43 -5.00 16.68 1.61
C LEU A 43 -5.75 15.43 2.09
N GLU A 44 -7.07 15.53 2.27
CA GLU A 44 -7.94 14.42 2.67
C GLU A 44 -7.88 13.27 1.66
N GLU A 45 -7.97 13.57 0.36
CA GLU A 45 -7.89 12.60 -0.72
C GLU A 45 -6.52 11.94 -0.79
N ILE A 46 -5.44 12.73 -0.65
CA ILE A 46 -4.05 12.23 -0.67
C ILE A 46 -3.82 11.25 0.49
N LEU A 47 -4.28 11.61 1.70
CA LEU A 47 -4.11 10.78 2.89
C LEU A 47 -4.95 9.50 2.82
N VAL A 48 -6.20 9.59 2.36
CA VAL A 48 -7.07 8.43 2.17
C VAL A 48 -6.51 7.50 1.09
N ALA A 49 -6.03 8.04 -0.03
CA ALA A 49 -5.38 7.26 -1.08
C ALA A 49 -4.09 6.58 -0.60
N SER A 50 -3.29 7.28 0.21
CA SER A 50 -2.09 6.70 0.84
C SER A 50 -2.46 5.51 1.72
N ASN A 51 -3.50 5.67 2.55
CA ASN A 51 -3.94 4.61 3.45
C ASN A 51 -4.58 3.45 2.68
N ALA A 52 -5.29 3.71 1.58
CA ALA A 52 -5.84 2.67 0.71
C ALA A 52 -4.74 1.83 0.06
N ASN A 53 -3.60 2.44 -0.28
CA ASN A 53 -2.44 1.74 -0.85
C ASN A 53 -1.70 0.89 0.19
N ILE A 54 -1.38 1.45 1.36
CA ILE A 54 -0.54 0.77 2.37
C ILE A 54 -1.38 -0.15 3.27
N GLY A 55 -2.50 0.36 3.77
CA GLY A 55 -3.35 -0.34 4.73
C GLY A 55 -4.49 -1.12 4.10
N GLY A 56 -4.83 -0.84 2.83
CA GLY A 56 -5.93 -1.50 2.12
C GLY A 56 -7.31 -0.84 2.30
N PRO A 57 -8.34 -1.34 1.61
CA PRO A 57 -9.66 -0.70 1.52
C PRO A 57 -10.40 -0.61 2.85
N THR A 58 -10.22 -1.59 3.75
CA THR A 58 -10.90 -1.63 5.05
C THR A 58 -10.31 -0.65 6.07
N THR A 59 -8.99 -0.45 6.05
CA THR A 59 -8.34 0.51 6.94
C THR A 59 -8.50 1.94 6.43
N ALA A 60 -8.50 2.14 5.10
CA ALA A 60 -8.75 3.43 4.48
C ALA A 60 -10.17 3.94 4.70
N SER A 61 -11.17 3.06 4.60
CA SER A 61 -12.57 3.41 4.91
C SER A 61 -12.74 3.74 6.39
N ALA A 62 -12.15 2.94 7.29
CA ALA A 62 -12.16 3.23 8.72
C ALA A 62 -11.50 4.58 9.06
N PHE A 63 -10.39 4.91 8.39
CA PHE A 63 -9.71 6.20 8.54
C PHE A 63 -10.55 7.38 8.03
N ALA A 64 -11.21 7.24 6.88
CA ALA A 64 -12.14 8.26 6.38
C ALA A 64 -13.31 8.47 7.36
N ILE A 65 -13.83 7.39 7.95
CA ILE A 65 -14.89 7.46 8.98
C ILE A 65 -14.38 8.19 10.24
N SER A 66 -13.19 7.86 10.75
CA SER A 66 -12.65 8.47 11.97
C SER A 66 -12.42 9.98 11.82
N GLN A 67 -12.05 10.41 10.61
CA GLN A 67 -11.83 11.82 10.28
C GLN A 67 -13.11 12.57 9.87
N ARG A 68 -14.28 11.89 9.86
CA ARG A 68 -15.58 12.41 9.39
C ARG A 68 -15.62 12.81 7.91
N TRP A 69 -14.73 12.24 7.10
CA TRP A 69 -14.68 12.42 5.65
C TRP A 69 -15.62 11.46 4.93
N ASN A 70 -16.92 11.58 5.22
CA ASN A 70 -17.93 10.62 4.74
C ASN A 70 -17.98 10.50 3.19
N GLY A 71 -17.66 11.58 2.47
CA GLY A 71 -17.58 11.59 1.01
C GLY A 71 -16.44 10.74 0.43
N LEU A 72 -15.42 10.42 1.23
CA LEU A 72 -14.24 9.66 0.80
C LEU A 72 -14.31 8.17 1.13
N ILE A 73 -15.32 7.72 1.91
CA ILE A 73 -15.46 6.32 2.32
C ILE A 73 -15.62 5.40 1.10
N LEU A 74 -16.59 5.71 0.23
CA LEU A 74 -16.86 4.91 -0.97
C LEU A 74 -15.68 4.98 -1.96
N PRO A 75 -15.12 6.17 -2.29
CA PRO A 75 -13.90 6.27 -3.09
C PRO A 75 -12.74 5.44 -2.53
N ALA A 76 -12.51 5.43 -1.20
CA ALA A 76 -11.44 4.67 -0.58
C ALA A 76 -11.58 3.15 -0.80
N ILE A 77 -12.80 2.63 -0.62
CA ILE A 77 -13.10 1.21 -0.82
C ILE A 77 -12.90 0.83 -2.28
N LEU A 78 -13.49 1.60 -3.20
CA LEU A 78 -13.41 1.32 -4.64
C LEU A 78 -11.97 1.38 -5.15
N ALA A 79 -11.23 2.44 -4.80
CA ALA A 79 -9.83 2.60 -5.21
C ALA A 79 -8.96 1.48 -4.63
N GLY A 80 -9.13 1.11 -3.36
CA GLY A 80 -8.36 0.05 -2.71
C GLY A 80 -8.63 -1.33 -3.31
N ILE A 81 -9.89 -1.70 -3.54
CA ILE A 81 -10.24 -3.00 -4.13
C ILE A 81 -9.77 -3.07 -5.59
N PHE A 82 -9.97 -2.00 -6.37
CA PHE A 82 -9.54 -1.93 -7.76
C PHE A 82 -8.01 -2.05 -7.88
N GLY A 83 -7.28 -1.31 -7.05
CA GLY A 83 -5.82 -1.40 -6.97
C GLY A 83 -5.35 -2.82 -6.61
N TYR A 84 -6.00 -3.46 -5.62
CA TYR A 84 -5.70 -4.85 -5.28
C TYR A 84 -5.99 -5.82 -6.42
N ALA A 85 -7.11 -5.69 -7.11
CA ALA A 85 -7.42 -6.58 -8.23
C ALA A 85 -6.30 -6.51 -9.28
N ILE A 86 -5.91 -5.31 -9.70
CA ILE A 86 -4.85 -5.12 -10.70
C ILE A 86 -3.50 -5.61 -10.19
N ALA A 87 -3.10 -5.20 -8.98
CA ALA A 87 -1.79 -5.53 -8.42
C ALA A 87 -1.59 -7.04 -8.25
N ASN A 88 -2.64 -7.80 -7.92
CA ASN A 88 -2.56 -9.25 -7.81
C ASN A 88 -2.22 -9.91 -9.15
N TYR A 89 -2.91 -9.54 -10.24
CA TYR A 89 -2.62 -10.11 -11.55
C TYR A 89 -1.24 -9.70 -12.09
N ILE A 90 -0.84 -8.45 -11.86
CA ILE A 90 0.52 -7.98 -12.20
C ILE A 90 1.56 -8.79 -11.41
N GLY A 91 1.34 -9.01 -10.11
CA GLY A 91 2.24 -9.78 -9.27
C GLY A 91 2.40 -11.23 -9.74
N ILE A 92 1.30 -11.87 -10.13
CA ILE A 92 1.32 -13.22 -10.73
C ILE A 92 2.12 -13.21 -12.04
N GLY A 93 1.87 -12.23 -12.92
CA GLY A 93 2.62 -12.09 -14.17
C GLY A 93 4.12 -11.95 -13.93
N LEU A 94 4.51 -11.07 -13.01
CA LEU A 94 5.91 -10.87 -12.64
C LEU A 94 6.55 -12.14 -12.07
N ALA A 95 5.81 -12.89 -11.23
CA ALA A 95 6.27 -14.16 -10.70
C ALA A 95 6.58 -15.17 -11.82
N TYR A 96 5.72 -15.28 -12.84
CA TYR A 96 5.99 -16.12 -14.00
C TYR A 96 7.16 -15.62 -14.85
N THR A 97 7.30 -14.30 -15.03
CA THR A 97 8.44 -13.73 -15.76
C THR A 97 9.76 -14.03 -15.06
N VAL A 98 9.83 -13.83 -13.75
CA VAL A 98 11.03 -14.13 -12.94
C VAL A 98 11.33 -15.63 -12.96
N LYS A 99 10.30 -16.47 -12.82
CA LYS A 99 10.44 -17.92 -12.91
C LYS A 99 11.04 -18.35 -14.25
N GLY A 100 10.51 -17.82 -15.36
CA GLY A 100 11.03 -18.08 -16.71
C GLY A 100 12.46 -17.57 -16.92
N LEU A 101 12.81 -16.40 -16.38
CA LEU A 101 14.17 -15.86 -16.43
C LEU A 101 15.18 -16.69 -15.64
N LEU A 102 14.75 -17.29 -14.53
CA LEU A 102 15.59 -18.14 -13.68
C LEU A 102 15.64 -19.60 -14.15
N GLY A 103 14.88 -19.98 -15.19
CA GLY A 103 14.86 -21.34 -15.74
C GLY A 103 14.29 -22.40 -14.80
N MET A 104 13.51 -22.00 -13.79
CA MET A 104 12.79 -22.87 -12.84
C MET A 104 11.34 -23.09 -13.28
#